data_AF-A0A3B3R0B7-F1
#
_entry.id   AF-A0A3B3R0B7-F1
#
_cell.length_a   1.000
_cell.length_b   1.000
_cell.length_c   1.000
_cell.angle_alpha   90.00
_cell.angle_beta   90.00
_cell.angle_gamma   90.00
#
_symmetry.space_group_name_H-M   'P 1'
#
loop_
_entity.id
_entity.type
_entity.pdbx_description
1 polymer ?
#
loop_
_entity_poly.entity_id
_entity_poly.type
_entity_poly.pdbx_seq_one_letter_code
_entity_poly.pdbx_strand_id
1 'polypeptide(L)'
;MDVQDTRDYDKVKQAILTKFEIDLETYRHRFRSLMVIEGETARELQARLTDLYQKWMCPGEKTKVQIGDAIVLEQFFRMLNPELKVWVKERNPQSSKEAADLAEAFLAARQQKRRAAGYFSQLSHVSRTPL
;
A
#
# COMPACT_ATOMS: atom_id res chain seq x y z
N MET A 1 -8.63 10.53 -20.20
CA MET A 1 -7.50 11.41 -20.55
C MET A 1 -7.95 12.21 -21.75
N ASP A 2 -7.97 13.53 -21.65
CA ASP A 2 -8.47 14.41 -22.70
C ASP A 2 -7.44 14.51 -23.85
N VAL A 3 -7.87 14.80 -25.07
CA VAL A 3 -6.97 14.88 -26.24
C VAL A 3 -5.94 16.00 -26.06
N GLN A 4 -6.28 17.07 -25.32
CA GLN A 4 -5.34 18.13 -24.95
C GLN A 4 -4.27 17.71 -23.94
N ASP A 5 -4.51 16.68 -23.11
CA ASP A 5 -3.53 16.17 -22.14
C ASP A 5 -2.35 15.43 -22.81
N THR A 6 -2.47 15.06 -24.10
CA THR A 6 -1.43 14.33 -24.84
C THR A 6 -0.21 15.19 -25.21
N ARG A 7 -0.30 16.52 -25.11
CA ARG A 7 0.78 17.46 -25.43
C ARG A 7 1.65 17.81 -24.22
N ASP A 8 1.22 17.43 -23.02
CA ASP A 8 1.93 17.67 -21.78
C ASP A 8 2.78 16.44 -21.45
N TYR A 9 4.10 16.60 -21.59
CA TYR A 9 5.06 15.53 -21.37
C TYR A 9 4.96 14.93 -19.95
N ASP A 10 4.70 15.76 -18.94
CA ASP A 10 4.61 15.30 -17.55
C ASP A 10 3.31 14.51 -17.32
N LYS A 11 2.19 14.93 -17.93
CA LYS A 11 0.95 14.13 -17.89
C LYS A 11 1.07 12.81 -18.63
N VAL A 12 1.69 12.81 -19.81
CA VAL A 12 1.93 11.59 -20.59
C VAL A 12 2.88 10.66 -19.83
N LYS A 13 3.96 11.19 -19.25
CA LYS A 13 4.89 10.45 -18.39
C LYS A 13 4.18 9.86 -17.19
N GLN A 14 3.35 10.63 -16.47
CA GLN A 14 2.60 10.12 -15.33
C GLN A 14 1.57 9.06 -15.74
N ALA A 15 0.87 9.24 -16.86
CA ALA A 15 -0.06 8.25 -17.40
C ALA A 15 0.65 6.96 -17.82
N ILE A 16 1.84 7.05 -18.42
CA ILE A 16 2.71 5.91 -18.76
C ILE A 16 3.18 5.23 -17.47
N LEU A 17 3.74 5.96 -16.51
CA LEU A 17 4.20 5.39 -15.22
C LEU A 17 3.07 4.69 -14.46
N THR A 18 1.87 5.28 -14.47
CA THR A 18 0.65 4.70 -13.90
C THR A 18 0.21 3.45 -14.68
N LYS A 19 0.23 3.49 -16.01
CA LYS A 19 -0.23 2.39 -16.88
C LYS A 19 0.74 1.20 -16.93
N PHE A 20 2.03 1.43 -16.74
CA PHE A 20 3.07 0.40 -16.75
C PHE A 20 3.49 -0.06 -15.35
N GLU A 21 2.78 0.35 -14.30
CA GLU A 21 3.07 -0.01 -12.90
C GLU A 21 4.56 0.16 -12.56
N ILE A 22 5.20 1.22 -13.07
CA ILE A 22 6.50 1.66 -12.53
C ILE A 22 6.14 2.37 -11.21
N ASP A 23 5.69 1.56 -10.26
CA ASP A 23 4.98 1.98 -9.08
C ASP A 23 5.96 2.56 -8.05
N LEU A 24 5.44 3.41 -7.17
CA LEU A 24 6.18 3.92 -6.03
C LEU A 24 6.74 2.76 -5.17
N GLU A 25 6.07 1.60 -5.17
CA GLU A 25 6.51 0.39 -4.47
C GLU A 25 7.80 -0.22 -5.05
N THR A 26 8.08 -0.04 -6.33
CA THR A 26 9.22 -0.60 -7.06
C THR A 26 10.45 0.24 -6.74
N TYR A 27 10.31 1.56 -6.79
CA TYR A 27 11.37 2.45 -6.31
C TYR A 27 11.62 2.30 -4.82
N ARG A 28 10.57 2.13 -4.02
CA ARG A 28 10.70 1.77 -2.60
C ARG A 28 11.50 0.49 -2.42
N HIS A 29 11.10 -0.57 -3.12
CA HIS A 29 11.77 -1.87 -3.03
C HIS A 29 13.24 -1.73 -3.40
N ARG A 30 13.55 -1.13 -4.56
CA ARG A 30 14.92 -0.88 -5.02
C ARG A 30 15.72 -0.04 -4.03
N PHE A 31 15.13 0.97 -3.40
CA PHE A 31 15.79 1.80 -2.39
C PHE A 31 16.16 0.98 -1.16
N ARG A 32 15.21 0.18 -0.64
CA ARG A 32 15.40 -0.63 0.57
C ARG A 32 16.30 -1.86 0.35
N SER A 33 16.31 -2.40 -0.87
CA SER A 33 17.10 -3.57 -1.26
C SER A 33 18.37 -3.19 -2.02
N LEU A 34 18.77 -1.92 -2.03
CA LEU A 34 19.97 -1.48 -2.72
C LEU A 34 21.20 -2.12 -2.08
N MET A 35 22.03 -2.74 -2.91
CA MET A 35 23.33 -3.28 -2.50
C MET A 35 24.45 -2.39 -3.04
N VAL A 36 25.52 -2.29 -2.26
CA VAL A 36 26.78 -1.66 -2.68
C VAL A 36 27.39 -2.50 -3.80
N ILE A 37 27.82 -1.85 -4.88
CA ILE A 37 28.48 -2.53 -5.99
C ILE A 37 29.98 -2.65 -5.68
N GLU A 38 30.60 -3.77 -6.05
CA GLU A 38 32.04 -3.95 -5.88
C GLU A 38 32.82 -2.88 -6.65
N GLY A 39 33.75 -2.20 -5.97
CA GLY A 39 34.52 -1.09 -6.54
C GLY A 39 33.81 0.26 -6.58
N GLU A 40 32.55 0.33 -6.14
CA GLU A 40 31.80 1.58 -6.07
C GLU A 40 32.32 2.52 -4.99
N THR A 41 32.42 3.81 -5.33
CA THR A 41 32.77 4.87 -4.38
C THR A 41 31.57 5.27 -3.51
N ALA A 42 31.85 5.82 -2.33
CA ALA A 42 30.78 6.34 -1.45
C ALA A 42 29.89 7.40 -2.13
N ARG A 43 30.44 8.16 -3.09
CA ARG A 43 29.70 9.20 -3.83
C ARG A 43 28.74 8.59 -4.86
N GLU A 44 29.13 7.53 -5.54
CA GLU A 44 28.26 6.80 -6.47
C GLU A 44 27.10 6.13 -5.74
N LEU A 45 27.38 5.50 -4.59
CA LEU A 45 26.36 4.92 -3.73
C LEU A 45 25.35 5.98 -3.26
N GLN A 46 25.85 7.12 -2.79
CA GLN A 46 25.02 8.25 -2.36
C GLN A 46 24.16 8.78 -3.52
N ALA A 47 24.70 8.88 -4.73
CA ALA A 47 23.97 9.34 -5.91
C ALA A 47 22.83 8.38 -6.28
N ARG A 48 23.08 7.07 -6.28
CA ARG A 48 22.05 6.04 -6.54
C ARG A 48 20.96 6.01 -5.48
N LEU A 49 21.33 6.12 -4.20
CA LEU A 49 20.36 6.23 -3.11
C LEU A 49 19.49 7.49 -3.26
N THR A 50 20.11 8.62 -3.61
CA THR A 50 19.40 9.89 -3.82
C THR A 50 18.44 9.79 -4.99
N ASP A 51 18.86 9.23 -6.12
CA ASP A 51 18.01 9.03 -7.29
C ASP A 51 16.77 8.18 -6.98
N LEU A 52 16.95 7.06 -6.27
CA LEU A 52 15.85 6.20 -5.84
C LEU A 52 14.92 6.91 -4.84
N TYR A 53 15.47 7.67 -3.89
CA TYR A 53 14.68 8.49 -2.97
C TYR A 53 13.84 9.53 -3.72
N GLN A 54 14.42 10.24 -4.70
CA GLN A 54 13.70 11.24 -5.49
C GLN A 54 12.53 10.62 -6.25
N LYS A 55 12.73 9.43 -6.85
CA LYS A 55 11.69 8.72 -7.60
C LYS A 55 10.61 8.10 -6.71
N TRP A 56 10.97 7.63 -5.51
CA TRP A 56 10.00 7.07 -4.57
C TRP A 56 9.21 8.17 -3.82
N MET A 57 9.88 9.21 -3.35
CA MET A 57 9.27 10.21 -2.48
C MET A 57 8.77 11.45 -3.22
N CYS A 58 9.24 11.71 -4.45
CA CYS A 58 8.91 12.91 -5.22
C CYS A 58 8.90 14.19 -4.36
N PRO A 59 9.99 14.53 -3.64
CA PRO A 59 9.98 15.61 -2.66
C PRO A 59 9.78 17.01 -3.26
N GLY A 60 9.88 17.16 -4.59
CA GLY A 60 9.47 18.40 -5.28
C GLY A 60 7.94 18.56 -5.41
N GLU A 61 7.20 17.46 -5.32
CA GLU A 61 5.74 17.41 -5.46
C GLU A 61 5.04 17.12 -4.12
N LYS A 62 5.73 16.48 -3.17
CA LYS A 62 5.19 16.09 -1.86
C LYS A 62 5.74 16.92 -0.72
N THR A 63 4.86 17.33 0.18
CA THR A 63 5.22 17.97 1.45
C THR A 63 5.95 16.99 2.39
N LYS A 64 6.68 17.52 3.37
CA LYS A 64 7.30 16.73 4.44
C LYS A 64 6.32 15.80 5.14
N VAL A 65 5.07 16.25 5.34
CA VAL A 65 4.02 15.44 5.98
C VAL A 65 3.63 14.26 5.08
N GLN A 66 3.45 14.48 3.78
CA GLN A 66 3.13 13.40 2.83
C GLN A 66 4.28 12.39 2.70
N ILE A 67 5.54 12.84 2.71
CA ILE A 67 6.70 11.95 2.72
C ILE A 67 6.73 11.12 4.01
N GLY A 68 6.48 11.75 5.16
CA GLY A 68 6.38 11.05 6.44
C GLY A 68 5.28 10.00 6.45
N ASP A 69 4.10 10.35 5.91
CA ASP A 69 2.96 9.43 5.82
C ASP A 69 3.26 8.21 4.95
N ALA A 70 3.98 8.37 3.83
CA ALA A 70 4.40 7.25 3.00
C ALA A 70 5.28 6.23 3.75
N ILE A 71 6.17 6.72 4.65
CA ILE A 71 6.99 5.86 5.51
C ILE A 71 6.12 5.15 6.56
N VAL A 72 5.16 5.84 7.15
CA VAL A 72 4.22 5.24 8.12
C VAL A 72 3.38 4.16 7.43
N LEU A 73 2.88 4.43 6.23
CA LEU A 73 2.10 3.48 5.43
C LEU A 73 2.93 2.23 5.07
N GLU A 74 4.19 2.40 4.66
CA GLU A 74 5.12 1.27 4.45
C GLU A 74 5.21 0.38 5.69
N GLN A 75 5.45 1.00 6.86
CA GLN A 75 5.62 0.26 8.10
C GLN A 75 4.32 -0.39 8.57
N PHE A 76 3.19 0.29 8.39
CA PHE A 76 1.86 -0.25 8.69
C PHE A 76 1.64 -1.54 7.91
N PHE A 77 1.86 -1.52 6.59
CA PHE A 77 1.74 -2.74 5.78
C PHE A 77 2.69 -3.86 6.22
N ARG A 78 3.91 -3.55 6.69
CA ARG A 78 4.83 -4.57 7.21
C ARG A 78 4.30 -5.27 8.46
N MET A 79 3.49 -4.59 9.27
CA MET A 79 2.96 -5.11 10.53
C MET A 79 1.62 -5.85 10.38
N LEU A 80 0.90 -5.65 9.27
CA LEU A 80 -0.36 -6.36 9.03
C LEU A 80 -0.13 -7.86 8.80
N ASN A 81 -1.08 -8.66 9.28
CA ASN A 81 -1.17 -10.07 8.91
C ASN A 81 -1.41 -10.22 7.39
N PRO A 82 -0.99 -11.34 6.76
CA PRO A 82 -1.01 -11.47 5.30
C PRO A 82 -2.39 -11.26 4.65
N GLU A 83 -3.45 -11.81 5.25
CA GLU A 83 -4.81 -11.70 4.71
C GLU A 83 -5.31 -10.25 4.69
N LEU A 84 -5.16 -9.56 5.82
CA LEU A 84 -5.55 -8.15 5.95
C LEU A 84 -4.72 -7.26 5.03
N LYS A 85 -3.42 -7.54 4.93
CA LYS A 85 -2.49 -6.80 4.08
C LYS A 85 -2.88 -6.85 2.61
N VAL A 86 -3.20 -8.05 2.10
CA VAL A 86 -3.66 -8.22 0.71
C VAL A 86 -4.95 -7.43 0.48
N TRP A 87 -5.93 -7.60 1.35
CA TRP A 87 -7.24 -6.94 1.21
C TRP A 87 -7.16 -5.41 1.24
N VAL A 88 -6.29 -4.84 2.09
CA VAL A 88 -6.07 -3.39 2.16
C VAL A 88 -5.29 -2.91 0.93
N LYS A 89 -4.25 -3.64 0.49
CA LYS A 89 -3.48 -3.26 -0.71
C LYS A 89 -4.32 -3.24 -1.98
N GLU A 90 -5.25 -4.18 -2.16
CA GLU A 90 -6.17 -4.22 -3.30
C GLU A 90 -7.07 -2.97 -3.42
N ARG A 91 -7.23 -2.22 -2.32
CA ARG A 91 -7.99 -0.96 -2.28
C ARG A 91 -7.15 0.28 -2.51
N ASN A 92 -5.83 0.12 -2.68
CA ASN A 92 -4.88 1.17 -3.02
C ASN A 92 -5.03 2.47 -2.19
N PRO A 93 -4.92 2.40 -0.85
CA PRO A 93 -5.05 3.58 0.00
C PRO A 93 -3.94 4.60 -0.32
N GLN A 94 -4.31 5.87 -0.31
CA GLN A 94 -3.40 6.99 -0.60
C GLN A 94 -2.73 7.56 0.66
N SER A 95 -3.11 7.07 1.85
CA SER A 95 -2.51 7.47 3.12
C SER A 95 -2.50 6.36 4.17
N SER A 96 -1.65 6.51 5.19
CA SER A 96 -1.61 5.60 6.35
C SER A 96 -2.95 5.58 7.11
N LYS A 97 -3.61 6.72 7.21
CA LYS A 97 -4.94 6.85 7.83
C LYS A 97 -5.99 6.04 7.07
N GLU A 98 -6.08 6.23 5.76
CA GLU A 98 -7.03 5.51 4.92
C GLU A 98 -6.81 3.99 5.00
N ALA A 99 -5.55 3.55 5.00
CA ALA A 99 -5.21 2.14 5.17
C ALA A 99 -5.68 1.58 6.53
N ALA A 100 -5.59 2.37 7.60
CA ALA A 100 -6.09 2.01 8.93
C ALA A 100 -7.62 1.92 8.96
N ASP A 101 -8.32 2.92 8.41
CA ASP A 101 -9.79 2.93 8.31
C ASP A 101 -10.31 1.69 7.55
N LEU A 102 -9.66 1.34 6.44
CA LEU A 102 -9.94 0.14 5.66
C LEU A 102 -9.71 -1.14 6.46
N ALA A 103 -8.60 -1.21 7.19
CA ALA A 103 -8.27 -2.37 8.00
C ALA A 103 -9.32 -2.60 9.12
N GLU A 104 -9.75 -1.54 9.78
CA GLU A 104 -10.80 -1.59 10.80
C GLU A 104 -12.14 -2.06 10.23
N ALA A 105 -12.54 -1.54 9.06
CA ALA A 105 -13.77 -1.95 8.38
C ALA A 105 -13.78 -3.45 8.05
N PHE A 106 -12.65 -4.00 7.58
CA PHE A 106 -12.52 -5.44 7.31
C PHE A 106 -12.69 -6.28 8.59
N LEU A 107 -12.03 -5.86 9.68
CA LEU A 107 -12.10 -6.58 10.96
C LEU A 107 -13.51 -6.55 11.55
N ALA A 108 -14.19 -5.40 11.49
CA ALA A 108 -15.57 -5.26 11.95
C ALA A 108 -16.51 -6.20 11.19
N ALA A 109 -16.41 -6.25 9.85
CA ALA A 109 -17.21 -7.13 9.02
C ALA A 109 -16.97 -8.62 9.34
N ARG A 110 -15.71 -9.00 9.62
CA ARG A 110 -15.37 -10.39 9.98
C ARG A 110 -15.89 -10.77 11.36
N GLN A 111 -15.85 -9.86 12.33
CA GLN A 111 -16.43 -10.09 13.65
C GLN A 111 -17.94 -10.31 13.57
N GLN A 112 -18.65 -9.51 12.76
CA GLN A 112 -20.08 -9.68 12.55
C GLN A 112 -20.42 -11.05 11.94
N LYS A 113 -19.66 -11.50 10.93
CA LYS A 113 -19.81 -12.85 10.35
C LYS A 113 -19.57 -13.95 11.38
N ARG A 114 -18.55 -13.83 12.24
CA ARG A 114 -18.27 -14.80 13.31
C ARG A 114 -19.40 -14.85 14.34
N ARG A 115 -19.96 -13.69 14.72
CA ARG A 115 -21.11 -13.62 15.63
C ARG A 115 -22.34 -14.30 15.01
N ALA A 116 -22.68 -13.98 13.77
CA ALA A 116 -23.80 -14.61 13.07
C ALA A 116 -23.63 -16.15 12.97
N ALA A 117 -22.46 -16.65 12.59
CA ALA A 117 -22.18 -18.08 12.54
C ALA A 117 -22.32 -18.77 13.92
N GLY A 118 -21.90 -18.09 15.00
CA GLY A 118 -22.11 -18.56 16.37
C GLY A 118 -23.60 -18.66 16.74
N TYR A 119 -24.38 -17.62 16.43
CA TYR A 119 -25.84 -17.61 16.61
C TYR A 119 -26.54 -18.74 15.84
N PHE A 120 -26.16 -18.99 14.58
CA PHE A 120 -26.73 -20.08 13.78
C PHE A 120 -26.35 -21.46 14.31
N SER A 121 -25.15 -21.63 14.89
CA SER A 121 -24.79 -22.90 15.54
C SER A 121 -25.63 -23.19 16.79
N GLN A 122 -25.99 -22.16 17.57
CA GLN A 122 -26.86 -22.30 18.74
C GLN A 122 -28.31 -22.66 18.37
N LEU A 123 -28.84 -22.11 17.28
CA LEU A 123 -30.18 -22.42 16.79
C LEU A 123 -30.29 -23.87 16.25
N SER A 124 -29.20 -24.47 15.78
CA SER A 124 -29.19 -25.86 15.29
C SER A 124 -29.32 -26.94 16.38
N HIS A 125 -29.19 -26.57 17.66
CA HIS A 125 -29.31 -27.50 18.80
C HIS A 125 -30.68 -27.47 19.51
N VAL A 126 -31.59 -26.56 19.13
CA VAL A 126 -32.95 -26.49 19.69
C VAL A 126 -33.94 -27.12 18.71
N SER A 127 -33.82 -28.42 18.47
CA SER A 127 -34.83 -29.22 17.75
C SER A 127 -34.67 -30.70 18.07
N ARG A 128 -34.86 -31.07 19.34
CA ARG A 128 -35.29 -32.43 19.71
C ARG A 128 -36.25 -32.33 20.89
N THR A 129 -37.51 -32.06 20.59
CA THR A 129 -38.64 -32.44 21.44
C THR A 129 -38.94 -33.92 21.18
N PRO A 130 -38.78 -34.82 22.16
CA PRO A 130 -39.41 -36.13 22.11
C PRO A 130 -40.85 -36.02 22.63
N LEU A 131 -41.76 -36.69 21.94
CA LEU A 131 -43.12 -37.01 22.41
C LEU A 131 -43.07 -38.02 23.56
#